data_AF-A0A9E1ICM2-F1
#
_entry.id   AF-A0A9E1ICM2-F1
#
_cell.length_a   1.000
_cell.length_b   1.000
_cell.length_c   1.000
_cell.angle_alpha   90.00
_cell.angle_beta   90.00
_cell.angle_gamma   90.00
#
_symmetry.space_group_name_H-M   'P 1'
#
loop_
_entity.id
_entity.type
_entity.pdbx_description
1 polymer ?
#
loop_
_entity_poly.entity_id
_entity_poly.type
_entity_poly.pdbx_seq_one_letter_code
_entity_poly.pdbx_strand_id
1 'polypeptide(L)'
;MSEEQQVSGELPTAIDLLKESFDDFKANMVPFLMAGLGYFVVIVILMVVSIAFPLLGMLPGNMILNDPLLGMVGMFVGILLSIPVLVVMAILPGASFMRALWKFETEKEPLGFGACFSNMFEDIGPILTVAFITMILECIGMVLLYFPAIIIQILLMFSIQAVVIHHLKGMEGIKLSFNFVKANFVWVLIIYVVCLLIASVASVLLYIPLLGWAAFAAVLTFLLHYQMKAYRAAFGDGPVPRGYEP
;
A
#
# COMPACT_ATOMS: atom_id res chain seq x y z
N MET A 1 -31.20 -20.86 0.86
CA MET A 1 -29.81 -21.33 0.67
C MET A 1 -28.94 -20.34 1.40
N SER A 2 -28.47 -20.79 2.56
CA SER A 2 -27.97 -20.00 3.69
C SER A 2 -26.48 -19.65 3.56
N GLU A 3 -26.08 -18.62 4.30
CA GLU A 3 -24.79 -17.93 4.40
C GLU A 3 -23.57 -18.81 4.81
N GLU A 4 -23.57 -20.11 4.51
CA GLU A 4 -22.62 -21.10 5.05
C GLU A 4 -21.63 -21.68 4.02
N GLN A 5 -21.49 -21.09 2.84
CA GLN A 5 -20.47 -21.50 1.86
C GLN A 5 -19.16 -20.70 1.92
N GLN A 6 -18.95 -19.91 2.97
CA GLN A 6 -17.70 -19.17 3.17
C GLN A 6 -16.66 -20.02 3.93
N VAL A 7 -15.51 -20.23 3.27
CA VAL A 7 -14.22 -20.71 3.83
C VAL A 7 -14.14 -22.24 4.05
N SER A 8 -14.11 -23.04 2.97
CA SER A 8 -13.90 -24.50 3.07
C SER A 8 -12.42 -24.92 3.29
N GLY A 9 -11.65 -24.14 4.03
CA GLY A 9 -10.32 -24.50 4.50
C GLY A 9 -9.88 -23.54 5.60
N GLU A 10 -9.39 -24.06 6.73
CA GLU A 10 -8.91 -23.21 7.83
C GLU A 10 -7.88 -22.20 7.31
N LEU A 11 -8.10 -20.92 7.63
CA LEU A 11 -7.16 -19.87 7.26
C LEU A 11 -5.82 -20.12 7.97
N PRO A 12 -4.68 -20.00 7.27
CA PRO A 12 -3.38 -20.18 7.90
C PRO A 12 -3.17 -19.13 8.98
N THR A 13 -2.39 -19.45 10.00
CA THR A 13 -2.13 -18.48 11.07
C THR A 13 -1.24 -17.34 10.56
N ALA A 14 -1.36 -16.16 11.18
CA ALA A 14 -0.50 -15.02 10.86
C ALA A 14 1.00 -15.35 11.01
N ILE A 15 1.35 -16.24 11.95
CA ILE A 15 2.73 -16.67 12.19
C ILE A 15 3.22 -17.56 11.05
N ASP A 16 2.37 -18.46 10.53
CA ASP A 16 2.76 -19.32 9.42
C ASP A 16 3.00 -18.50 8.15
N LEU A 17 2.11 -17.55 7.86
CA LEU A 17 2.30 -16.59 6.76
C LEU A 17 3.57 -15.75 6.95
N LEU A 18 3.86 -15.31 8.18
CA LEU A 18 5.06 -14.54 8.48
C LEU A 18 6.32 -15.36 8.25
N LYS A 19 6.34 -16.63 8.70
CA LYS A 19 7.46 -17.56 8.50
C LYS A 19 7.68 -17.83 7.02
N GLU A 20 6.61 -18.12 6.28
CA GLU A 20 6.68 -18.37 4.85
C GLU A 20 7.23 -17.14 4.10
N SER A 21 6.68 -15.95 4.37
CA SER A 21 7.21 -14.70 3.82
C SER A 21 8.68 -14.47 4.16
N PHE A 22 9.10 -14.85 5.37
CA PHE A 22 10.49 -14.67 5.80
C PHE A 22 11.44 -15.66 5.14
N ASP A 23 11.00 -16.91 4.94
CA ASP A 23 11.76 -17.93 4.24
C ASP A 23 11.91 -17.60 2.76
N ASP A 24 10.85 -17.12 2.09
CA ASP A 24 10.92 -16.64 0.71
C ASP A 24 11.82 -15.41 0.57
N PHE A 25 11.73 -14.46 1.50
CA PHE A 25 12.60 -13.29 1.55
C PHE A 25 14.07 -13.68 1.70
N LYS A 26 14.39 -14.64 2.58
CA LYS A 26 15.78 -15.13 2.75
C LYS A 26 16.28 -15.85 1.50
N ALA A 27 15.45 -16.69 0.88
CA ALA A 27 15.80 -17.40 -0.34
C ALA A 27 16.02 -16.46 -1.54
N ASN A 28 15.30 -15.34 -1.58
CA ASN A 28 15.28 -14.40 -2.71
C ASN A 28 15.71 -12.98 -2.31
N MET A 29 16.63 -12.86 -1.35
CA MET A 29 16.99 -11.57 -0.74
C MET A 29 17.43 -10.51 -1.77
N VAL A 30 18.20 -10.92 -2.79
CA VAL A 30 18.70 -10.00 -3.83
C VAL A 30 17.56 -9.46 -4.70
N PRO A 31 16.70 -10.29 -5.33
CA PRO A 31 15.50 -9.82 -6.03
C PRO A 31 14.63 -8.88 -5.19
N PHE A 32 14.36 -9.23 -3.93
CA PHE A 32 13.57 -8.42 -3.01
C PHE A 32 14.22 -7.06 -2.73
N LEU A 33 15.53 -7.04 -2.47
CA LEU A 33 16.26 -5.79 -2.24
C LEU A 33 16.26 -4.91 -3.49
N MET A 34 16.48 -5.48 -4.68
CA MET A 34 16.49 -4.74 -5.94
C MET A 34 15.12 -4.11 -6.24
N ALA A 35 14.06 -4.89 -6.09
CA ALA A 35 12.69 -4.42 -6.28
C ALA A 35 12.32 -3.34 -5.25
N GLY A 36 12.69 -3.56 -3.99
CA GLY A 36 12.50 -2.59 -2.91
C GLY A 36 13.24 -1.28 -3.13
N LEU A 37 14.50 -1.34 -3.59
CA LEU A 37 15.27 -0.15 -3.95
C LEU A 37 14.60 0.63 -5.07
N GLY A 38 14.07 -0.04 -6.10
CA GLY A 38 13.29 0.59 -7.16
C GLY A 38 12.09 1.33 -6.61
N TYR A 39 11.29 0.67 -5.77
CA TYR A 39 10.11 1.28 -5.15
C TYR A 39 10.48 2.45 -4.21
N PHE A 40 11.54 2.31 -3.42
CA PHE A 40 12.04 3.37 -2.55
C PHE A 40 12.48 4.60 -3.34
N VAL A 41 13.22 4.42 -4.44
CA VAL A 41 13.63 5.52 -5.32
C VAL A 41 12.42 6.27 -5.86
N VAL A 42 11.34 5.56 -6.24
CA VAL A 42 10.09 6.20 -6.67
C VAL A 42 9.48 7.04 -5.55
N ILE A 43 9.34 6.49 -4.35
CA ILE A 43 8.77 7.22 -3.20
C ILE A 43 9.61 8.46 -2.90
N VAL A 44 10.95 8.34 -2.91
CA VAL A 44 11.85 9.47 -2.67
C VAL A 44 11.71 10.52 -3.78
N ILE A 45 11.65 10.12 -5.05
CA ILE A 45 11.45 11.07 -6.16
C ILE A 45 10.10 11.78 -5.99
N LEU A 46 9.02 11.05 -5.72
CA LEU A 46 7.70 11.64 -5.49
C LEU A 46 7.73 12.62 -4.32
N MET A 47 8.36 12.25 -3.20
CA MET A 47 8.53 13.11 -2.04
C MET A 47 9.33 14.38 -2.36
N VAL A 48 10.46 14.24 -3.05
CA VAL A 48 11.30 15.36 -3.45
C VAL A 48 10.55 16.28 -4.40
N VAL A 49 9.83 15.76 -5.39
CA VAL A 49 9.04 16.56 -6.34
C VAL A 49 7.91 17.30 -5.61
N SER A 50 7.16 16.61 -4.76
CA SER A 50 6.05 17.20 -3.99
C SER A 50 6.49 18.30 -3.04
N ILE A 51 7.71 18.22 -2.48
CA ILE A 51 8.25 19.24 -1.58
C ILE A 51 8.99 20.34 -2.35
N ALA A 52 9.81 19.99 -3.34
CA ALA A 52 10.62 20.93 -4.10
C ALA A 52 9.77 21.86 -4.96
N PHE A 53 8.66 21.39 -5.54
CA PHE A 53 7.83 22.22 -6.41
C PHE A 53 7.22 23.43 -5.68
N PRO A 54 6.60 23.29 -4.49
CA PRO A 54 6.24 24.44 -3.65
C PRO A 54 7.41 25.36 -3.30
N LEU A 55 8.61 24.81 -3.05
CA LEU A 55 9.80 25.59 -2.68
C LEU A 55 10.36 26.40 -3.86
N LEU A 56 10.28 25.89 -5.10
CA LEU A 56 10.67 26.65 -6.31
C LEU A 56 9.82 27.92 -6.49
N GLY A 57 8.57 27.90 -6.01
CA GLY A 57 7.67 29.06 -5.93
C GLY A 57 8.24 30.24 -5.14
N MET A 58 9.25 30.02 -4.29
CA MET A 58 9.83 31.01 -3.38
C MET A 58 11.19 31.56 -3.84
N LEU A 59 11.72 31.11 -4.98
CA LEU A 59 13.01 31.58 -5.45
C LEU A 59 12.97 33.09 -5.75
N PRO A 60 13.97 33.87 -5.30
CA PRO A 60 14.06 35.29 -5.63
C PRO A 60 14.01 35.52 -7.14
N GLY A 61 13.04 36.32 -7.61
CA GLY A 61 12.80 36.55 -9.04
C GLY A 61 11.65 35.73 -9.64
N ASN A 62 10.95 34.91 -8.86
CA ASN A 62 9.74 34.23 -9.31
C ASN A 62 8.54 35.20 -9.34
N MET A 63 7.85 35.31 -10.48
CA MET A 63 6.92 36.41 -10.80
C MET A 63 5.55 36.36 -10.08
N ILE A 64 5.29 35.34 -9.25
CA ILE A 64 3.94 35.05 -8.73
C ILE A 64 3.69 35.70 -7.35
N LEU A 65 4.71 35.85 -6.50
CA LEU A 65 4.56 36.34 -5.11
C LEU A 65 5.72 37.28 -4.75
N ASN A 66 5.64 38.54 -5.16
CA ASN A 66 6.61 39.59 -4.77
C ASN A 66 6.49 39.99 -3.28
N ASP A 67 5.45 39.52 -2.59
CA ASP A 67 5.23 39.73 -1.17
C ASP A 67 5.77 38.51 -0.38
N PRO A 68 6.79 38.69 0.49
CA PRO A 68 7.35 37.60 1.31
C PRO A 68 6.33 36.86 2.17
N LEU A 69 5.31 37.56 2.69
CA LEU A 69 4.29 36.99 3.56
C LEU A 69 3.30 36.14 2.74
N LEU A 70 2.95 36.60 1.54
CA LEU A 70 2.16 35.85 0.57
C LEU A 70 2.94 34.63 0.03
N GLY A 71 4.26 34.76 -0.15
CA GLY A 71 5.19 33.68 -0.48
C GLY A 71 5.21 32.56 0.58
N MET A 72 5.30 32.92 1.86
CA MET A 72 5.25 31.96 2.96
C MET A 72 3.88 31.28 3.07
N VAL A 73 2.78 32.03 2.97
CA VAL A 73 1.42 31.44 2.98
C VAL A 73 1.23 30.49 1.78
N GLY A 74 1.70 30.89 0.60
CA GLY A 74 1.67 30.05 -0.60
C GLY A 74 2.46 28.74 -0.44
N MET A 75 3.59 28.76 0.27
CA MET A 75 4.35 27.55 0.61
C MET A 75 3.57 26.62 1.53
N PHE A 76 3.01 27.13 2.63
CA PHE A 76 2.25 26.30 3.57
C PHE A 76 1.04 25.66 2.88
N VAL A 77 0.31 26.43 2.08
CA VAL A 77 -0.82 25.93 1.30
C VAL A 77 -0.33 24.93 0.24
N GLY A 78 0.76 25.21 -0.46
CA GLY A 78 1.34 24.32 -1.47
C GLY A 78 1.79 22.97 -0.90
N ILE A 79 2.48 22.97 0.23
CA ILE A 79 2.90 21.75 0.93
C ILE A 79 1.67 20.98 1.41
N LEU A 80 0.69 21.66 2.03
CA LEU A 80 -0.53 21.01 2.52
C LEU A 80 -1.33 20.37 1.38
N LEU A 81 -1.45 21.04 0.24
CA LEU A 81 -2.11 20.51 -0.97
C LEU A 81 -1.30 19.41 -1.67
N SER A 82 0.02 19.36 -1.47
CA SER A 82 0.87 18.32 -2.06
C SER A 82 0.72 16.95 -1.37
N ILE A 83 0.29 16.90 -0.11
CA ILE A 83 0.18 15.66 0.67
C ILE A 83 -0.85 14.70 0.06
N PRO A 84 -2.11 15.11 -0.22
CA PRO A 84 -3.07 14.22 -0.88
C PRO A 84 -2.59 13.75 -2.25
N VAL A 85 -1.93 14.63 -3.01
CA VAL A 85 -1.36 14.28 -4.32
C VAL A 85 -0.28 13.21 -4.16
N LEU A 86 0.63 13.37 -3.19
CA LEU A 86 1.67 12.40 -2.91
C LEU A 86 1.11 11.04 -2.51
N VAL A 87 0.10 11.02 -1.62
CA VAL A 87 -0.55 9.77 -1.19
C VAL A 87 -1.17 9.05 -2.39
N VAL A 88 -1.94 9.77 -3.22
CA VAL A 88 -2.56 9.20 -4.42
C VAL A 88 -1.52 8.69 -5.42
N MET A 89 -0.45 9.45 -5.64
CA MET A 89 0.62 9.07 -6.57
C MET A 89 1.48 7.92 -6.05
N ALA A 90 1.63 7.75 -4.74
CA ALA A 90 2.39 6.65 -4.14
C ALA A 90 1.66 5.29 -4.21
N ILE A 91 0.33 5.31 -4.38
CA ILE A 91 -0.49 4.10 -4.51
C ILE A 91 -0.24 3.39 -5.84
N LEU A 92 -0.01 4.12 -6.94
CA LEU A 92 0.16 3.50 -8.26
C LEU A 92 1.43 2.63 -8.37
N PRO A 93 2.63 3.10 -7.94
CA PRO A 93 3.81 2.26 -7.91
C PRO A 93 3.66 1.09 -6.93
N GLY A 94 2.94 1.28 -5.82
CA GLY A 94 2.60 0.21 -4.88
C GLY A 94 1.72 -0.87 -5.53
N ALA A 95 0.72 -0.47 -6.32
CA ALA A 95 -0.12 -1.39 -7.10
C ALA A 95 0.67 -2.19 -8.13
N SER A 96 1.54 -1.53 -8.92
CA SER A 96 2.45 -2.24 -9.84
C SER A 96 3.32 -3.24 -9.10
N PHE A 97 3.84 -2.84 -7.93
CA PHE A 97 4.68 -3.68 -7.11
C PHE A 97 3.93 -4.92 -6.59
N MET A 98 2.67 -4.75 -6.16
CA MET A 98 1.81 -5.86 -5.77
C MET A 98 1.56 -6.83 -6.93
N ARG A 99 1.38 -6.34 -8.17
CA ARG A 99 1.29 -7.21 -9.36
C ARG A 99 2.58 -7.98 -9.60
N ALA A 100 3.73 -7.32 -9.44
CA ALA A 100 5.02 -8.00 -9.60
C ALA A 100 5.24 -9.08 -8.52
N LEU A 101 4.87 -8.80 -7.26
CA LEU A 101 4.90 -9.78 -6.18
C LEU A 101 3.96 -10.95 -6.44
N TRP A 102 2.78 -10.69 -7.01
CA TRP A 102 1.85 -11.73 -7.41
C TRP A 102 2.48 -12.67 -8.44
N LYS A 103 3.03 -12.12 -9.54
CA LYS A 103 3.69 -12.92 -10.57
C LYS A 103 4.92 -13.67 -10.06
N PHE A 104 5.68 -13.08 -9.16
CA PHE A 104 6.78 -13.76 -8.48
C PHE A 104 6.28 -15.01 -7.73
N GLU A 105 5.12 -14.92 -7.08
CA GLU A 105 4.57 -16.03 -6.34
C GLU A 105 3.97 -17.13 -7.22
N THR A 106 3.11 -16.73 -8.17
CA THR A 106 2.28 -17.65 -8.96
C THR A 106 3.01 -18.16 -10.21
N GLU A 107 3.75 -17.29 -10.88
CA GLU A 107 4.41 -17.56 -12.17
C GLU A 107 5.94 -17.76 -12.00
N LYS A 108 6.48 -17.52 -10.79
CA LYS A 108 7.92 -17.55 -10.50
C LYS A 108 8.75 -16.59 -11.36
N GLU A 109 8.13 -15.50 -11.80
CA GLU A 109 8.84 -14.43 -12.49
C GLU A 109 9.83 -13.71 -11.54
N PRO A 110 11.06 -13.39 -11.98
CA PRO A 110 12.04 -12.75 -11.12
C PRO A 110 11.64 -11.30 -10.78
N LEU A 111 11.76 -10.94 -9.50
CA LEU A 111 11.62 -9.56 -9.05
C LEU A 111 12.84 -8.73 -9.45
N GLY A 112 12.60 -7.58 -10.08
CA GLY A 112 13.64 -6.66 -10.51
C GLY A 112 13.39 -5.23 -10.04
N PHE A 113 14.38 -4.36 -10.22
CA PHE A 113 14.30 -2.93 -9.90
C PHE A 113 13.09 -2.24 -10.56
N GLY A 114 12.69 -2.70 -11.75
CA GLY A 114 11.56 -2.18 -12.52
C GLY A 114 10.17 -2.60 -12.03
N ALA A 115 10.05 -3.44 -10.99
CA ALA A 115 8.78 -4.04 -10.55
C ALA A 115 7.68 -3.01 -10.22
N CYS A 116 8.05 -1.87 -9.67
CA CYS A 116 7.11 -0.78 -9.35
C CYS A 116 6.67 0.05 -10.57
N PHE A 117 7.27 -0.16 -11.75
CA PHE A 117 6.95 0.59 -12.97
C PHE A 117 6.23 -0.24 -14.03
N SER A 118 6.38 -1.56 -14.01
CA SER A 118 5.99 -2.44 -15.11
C SER A 118 4.53 -2.26 -15.54
N ASN A 119 3.61 -2.11 -14.58
CA ASN A 119 2.17 -2.02 -14.83
C ASN A 119 1.52 -0.90 -13.98
N MET A 120 2.22 0.22 -13.78
CA MET A 120 1.77 1.29 -12.86
C MET A 120 0.40 1.90 -13.21
N PHE A 121 0.07 1.99 -14.50
CA PHE A 121 -1.14 2.68 -14.96
C PHE A 121 -2.33 1.74 -15.26
N GLU A 122 -2.16 0.44 -15.07
CA GLU A 122 -3.24 -0.54 -15.26
C GLU A 122 -4.23 -0.44 -14.09
N ASP A 123 -5.53 -0.51 -14.40
CA ASP A 123 -6.66 -0.31 -13.47
C ASP A 123 -6.65 0.98 -12.67
N ILE A 124 -6.08 2.07 -13.21
CA ILE A 124 -5.96 3.34 -12.50
C ILE A 124 -7.32 3.85 -11.97
N GLY A 125 -8.39 3.74 -12.75
CA GLY A 125 -9.73 4.20 -12.34
C GLY A 125 -10.26 3.48 -11.10
N PRO A 126 -10.36 2.14 -11.12
CA PRO A 126 -10.67 1.33 -9.94
C PRO A 126 -9.74 1.58 -8.74
N ILE A 127 -8.42 1.65 -8.94
CA ILE A 127 -7.45 1.88 -7.86
C ILE A 127 -7.68 3.24 -7.21
N LEU A 128 -7.83 4.29 -8.01
CA LEU A 128 -8.10 5.64 -7.51
C LEU A 128 -9.44 5.70 -6.76
N THR A 129 -10.46 4.96 -7.22
CA THR A 129 -11.76 4.89 -6.52
C THR A 129 -11.57 4.35 -5.10
N VAL A 130 -10.84 3.24 -4.94
CA VAL A 130 -10.56 2.68 -3.61
C VAL A 130 -9.72 3.64 -2.78
N ALA A 131 -8.66 4.19 -3.36
CA ALA A 131 -7.76 5.12 -2.69
C ALA A 131 -8.49 6.35 -2.13
N PHE A 132 -9.28 7.04 -2.96
CA PHE A 132 -10.01 8.25 -2.55
C PHE A 132 -11.07 7.96 -1.49
N ILE A 133 -11.84 6.88 -1.66
CA ILE A 133 -12.87 6.51 -0.68
C ILE A 133 -12.22 6.16 0.66
N THR A 134 -11.16 5.34 0.64
CA THR A 134 -10.43 4.96 1.84
C THR A 134 -9.84 6.19 2.53
N MET A 135 -9.19 7.08 1.79
CA MET A 135 -8.63 8.33 2.32
C MET A 135 -9.69 9.22 2.97
N ILE A 136 -10.86 9.41 2.33
CA ILE A 136 -11.95 10.23 2.89
C ILE A 136 -12.47 9.60 4.19
N LEU A 137 -12.70 8.29 4.20
CA LEU A 137 -13.17 7.56 5.37
C LEU A 137 -12.16 7.65 6.52
N GLU A 138 -10.87 7.44 6.24
CA GLU A 138 -9.81 7.59 7.23
C GLU A 138 -9.69 9.01 7.78
N CYS A 139 -9.80 10.04 6.93
CA CYS A 139 -9.82 11.44 7.38
C CYS A 139 -10.99 11.72 8.33
N ILE A 140 -12.19 11.25 7.99
CA ILE A 140 -13.36 11.34 8.88
C ILE A 140 -13.07 10.60 10.20
N GLY A 141 -12.51 9.39 10.13
CA GLY A 141 -12.18 8.60 11.31
C GLY A 141 -11.11 9.25 12.21
N MET A 142 -10.15 9.97 11.62
CA MET A 142 -9.15 10.72 12.36
C MET A 142 -9.77 11.88 13.14
N VAL A 143 -10.71 12.61 12.53
CA VAL A 143 -11.45 13.69 13.20
C VAL A 143 -12.32 13.16 14.34
N LEU A 144 -12.86 11.95 14.22
CA LEU A 144 -13.76 11.32 15.20
C LEU A 144 -13.06 10.53 16.33
N LEU A 145 -11.82 10.88 16.71
CA LEU A 145 -11.00 10.28 17.80
C LEU A 145 -9.97 9.21 17.39
N TYR A 146 -9.48 9.20 16.14
CA TYR A 146 -8.41 8.33 15.60
C TYR A 146 -8.73 6.83 15.55
N PHE A 147 -9.32 6.27 16.60
CA PHE A 147 -9.76 4.88 16.68
C PHE A 147 -10.68 4.46 15.52
N PRO A 148 -11.64 5.29 15.06
CA PRO A 148 -12.43 4.93 13.89
C PRO A 148 -11.60 4.81 12.61
N ALA A 149 -10.51 5.58 12.44
CA ALA A 149 -9.63 5.46 11.29
C ALA A 149 -8.90 4.10 11.25
N ILE A 150 -8.46 3.61 12.41
CA ILE A 150 -7.83 2.28 12.52
C ILE A 150 -8.83 1.18 12.12
N ILE A 151 -10.09 1.29 12.56
CA ILE A 151 -11.13 0.34 12.18
C ILE A 151 -11.34 0.33 10.66
N ILE A 152 -11.37 1.51 10.04
CA ILE A 152 -11.53 1.65 8.58
C ILE A 152 -10.35 1.01 7.84
N GLN A 153 -9.11 1.23 8.30
CA GLN A 153 -7.92 0.58 7.74
C GLN A 153 -8.02 -0.95 7.79
N ILE A 154 -8.48 -1.50 8.93
CA ILE A 154 -8.65 -2.95 9.08
C ILE A 154 -9.73 -3.46 8.12
N LEU A 155 -10.89 -2.79 8.05
CA LEU A 155 -12.01 -3.19 7.19
C LEU A 155 -11.68 -3.13 5.69
N LEU A 156 -10.82 -2.20 5.30
CA LEU A 156 -10.45 -1.94 3.90
C LEU A 156 -9.07 -2.51 3.52
N MET A 157 -8.46 -3.28 4.42
CA MET A 157 -7.08 -3.79 4.29
C MET A 157 -6.80 -4.51 2.96
N PHE A 158 -7.80 -5.19 2.40
CA PHE A 158 -7.66 -6.01 1.18
C PHE A 158 -8.28 -5.37 -0.07
N SER A 159 -8.82 -4.16 0.05
CA SER A 159 -9.60 -3.51 -1.02
C SER A 159 -8.74 -3.17 -2.25
N ILE A 160 -7.53 -2.64 -2.05
CA ILE A 160 -6.60 -2.32 -3.14
C ILE A 160 -6.12 -3.61 -3.82
N GLN A 161 -5.74 -4.62 -3.05
CA GLN A 161 -5.26 -5.91 -3.55
C GLN A 161 -6.33 -6.57 -4.42
N ALA A 162 -7.60 -6.52 -4.02
CA ALA A 162 -8.71 -7.07 -4.79
C ALA A 162 -8.89 -6.42 -6.17
N VAL A 163 -8.70 -5.09 -6.24
CA VAL A 163 -8.74 -4.36 -7.50
C VAL A 163 -7.49 -4.64 -8.35
N VAL A 164 -6.32 -4.72 -7.71
CA VAL A 164 -5.03 -4.83 -8.39
C VAL A 164 -4.77 -6.23 -8.94
N ILE A 165 -5.18 -7.28 -8.21
CA ILE A 165 -4.88 -8.67 -8.52
C ILE A 165 -6.02 -9.33 -9.30
N HIS A 166 -7.28 -9.12 -8.90
CA HIS A 166 -8.44 -9.72 -9.57
C HIS A 166 -9.21 -8.74 -10.45
N HIS A 167 -8.64 -7.56 -10.74
CA HIS A 167 -9.21 -6.58 -11.66
C HIS A 167 -10.68 -6.20 -11.36
N LEU A 168 -11.07 -6.22 -10.09
CA LEU A 168 -12.41 -5.84 -9.67
C LEU A 168 -12.64 -4.33 -9.83
N LYS A 169 -13.90 -3.92 -9.98
CA LYS A 169 -14.23 -2.48 -9.91
C LYS A 169 -13.98 -1.96 -8.49
N GLY A 170 -13.66 -0.68 -8.35
CA GLY A 170 -13.28 -0.09 -7.05
C GLY A 170 -14.29 -0.36 -5.93
N MET A 171 -15.58 -0.16 -6.19
CA MET A 171 -16.63 -0.43 -5.20
C MET A 171 -16.81 -1.92 -4.89
N GLU A 172 -16.57 -2.79 -5.87
CA GLU A 172 -16.65 -4.24 -5.69
C GLU A 172 -15.50 -4.73 -4.79
N GLY A 173 -14.28 -4.22 -4.98
CA GLY A 173 -13.13 -4.50 -4.12
C GLY A 173 -13.32 -4.04 -2.67
N ILE A 174 -13.92 -2.85 -2.47
CA ILE A 174 -14.29 -2.36 -1.12
C ILE A 174 -15.29 -3.29 -0.45
N LYS A 175 -16.37 -3.66 -1.15
CA LYS A 175 -17.40 -4.55 -0.60
C LYS A 175 -16.86 -5.94 -0.28
N LEU A 176 -16.00 -6.48 -1.15
CA LEU A 176 -15.36 -7.77 -0.94
C LEU A 176 -14.50 -7.75 0.34
N SER A 177 -13.62 -6.76 0.48
CA SER A 177 -12.81 -6.57 1.70
C SER A 177 -13.71 -6.44 2.93
N PHE A 178 -14.68 -5.52 2.89
CA PHE A 178 -15.54 -5.26 4.04
C PHE A 178 -16.33 -6.50 4.49
N ASN A 179 -16.90 -7.27 3.55
CA ASN A 179 -17.65 -8.48 3.87
C ASN A 179 -16.75 -9.59 4.41
N PHE A 180 -15.58 -9.80 3.81
CA PHE A 180 -14.61 -10.78 4.29
C PHE A 180 -14.09 -10.44 5.69
N VAL A 181 -13.69 -9.18 5.91
CA VAL A 181 -13.12 -8.75 7.19
C VAL A 181 -14.16 -8.82 8.31
N LYS A 182 -15.43 -8.49 8.06
CA LYS A 182 -16.49 -8.67 9.07
C LYS A 182 -16.62 -10.13 9.50
N ALA A 183 -16.61 -11.07 8.56
CA ALA A 183 -16.73 -12.49 8.84
C ALA A 183 -15.49 -13.06 9.54
N ASN A 184 -14.30 -12.50 9.27
CA ASN A 184 -13.01 -13.01 9.73
C ASN A 184 -12.24 -11.98 10.58
N PHE A 185 -12.93 -11.15 11.36
CA PHE A 185 -12.36 -9.95 11.97
C PHE A 185 -11.13 -10.24 12.82
N VAL A 186 -11.18 -11.28 13.66
CA VAL A 186 -10.06 -11.65 14.54
C VAL A 186 -8.82 -12.01 13.74
N TRP A 187 -8.98 -12.79 12.67
CA TRP A 187 -7.86 -13.19 11.81
C TRP A 187 -7.23 -11.97 11.15
N VAL A 188 -8.04 -11.10 10.54
CA VAL A 188 -7.55 -9.87 9.88
C VAL A 188 -6.92 -8.91 10.88
N LEU A 189 -7.48 -8.78 12.09
CA LEU A 189 -6.92 -7.96 13.15
C LEU A 189 -5.50 -8.42 13.52
N ILE A 190 -5.27 -9.72 13.65
CA ILE A 190 -3.94 -10.26 13.93
C ILE A 190 -2.98 -9.97 12.76
N ILE A 191 -3.42 -10.18 11.51
CA ILE A 191 -2.61 -9.83 10.32
C ILE A 191 -2.25 -8.34 10.34
N TYR A 192 -3.21 -7.47 10.62
CA TYR A 192 -3.01 -6.02 10.71
C TYR A 192 -2.01 -5.63 11.80
N VAL A 193 -2.09 -6.24 12.98
CA VAL A 193 -1.12 -6.02 14.07
C VAL A 193 0.29 -6.44 13.63
N VAL A 194 0.44 -7.57 12.94
CA VAL A 194 1.75 -7.98 12.40
C VAL A 194 2.26 -6.97 11.37
N CYS A 195 1.41 -6.49 10.46
CA CYS A 195 1.77 -5.42 9.52
C CYS A 195 2.22 -4.14 10.24
N LEU A 196 1.53 -3.72 11.31
CA LEU A 196 1.92 -2.57 12.12
C LEU A 196 3.29 -2.75 12.77
N LEU A 197 3.58 -3.94 13.30
CA LEU A 197 4.89 -4.26 13.88
C LEU A 197 6.00 -4.19 12.83
N ILE A 198 5.79 -4.77 11.65
CA ILE A 198 6.76 -4.69 10.53
C ILE A 198 6.97 -3.24 10.08
N ALA A 199 5.87 -2.48 9.91
CA ALA A 199 5.93 -1.07 9.54
C ALA A 199 6.64 -0.21 10.60
N SER A 200 6.49 -0.55 11.89
CA SER A 200 7.20 0.11 12.99
C SER A 200 8.70 -0.15 12.95
N VAL A 201 9.13 -1.36 12.55
CA VAL A 201 10.56 -1.64 12.32
C VAL A 201 11.07 -0.80 11.15
N ALA A 202 10.30 -0.72 10.06
CA ALA A 202 10.68 0.11 8.91
C ALA A 202 10.86 1.59 9.31
N SER A 203 9.93 2.16 10.08
CA SER A 203 10.01 3.57 10.47
C SER A 203 11.22 3.88 11.35
N VAL A 204 11.63 2.96 12.23
CA VAL A 204 12.85 3.10 13.03
C VAL A 204 14.11 3.11 12.15
N LEU A 205 14.13 2.31 11.08
CA LEU A 205 15.27 2.23 10.16
C LEU A 205 15.49 3.54 9.38
N LEU A 206 14.46 4.36 9.17
CA LEU A 206 14.60 5.66 8.51
C LEU A 206 15.52 6.64 9.27
N TYR A 207 15.70 6.46 10.59
CA TYR A 207 16.60 7.30 11.39
C TYR A 207 18.07 6.93 11.25
N ILE A 208 18.40 5.80 10.60
CA ILE A 208 19.78 5.38 10.34
C ILE A 208 20.18 5.91 8.94
N PRO A 209 21.19 6.78 8.82
CA PRO A 209 21.61 7.32 7.52
C PRO A 209 22.04 6.23 6.55
N LEU A 210 21.81 6.43 5.25
CA LEU A 210 22.22 5.60 4.09
C LEU A 210 21.91 4.09 4.19
N LEU A 211 22.50 3.35 5.13
CA LEU A 211 22.23 1.94 5.41
C LEU A 211 20.77 1.73 5.86
N GLY A 212 20.22 2.65 6.65
CA GLY A 212 18.83 2.56 7.10
C GLY A 212 17.83 2.68 5.95
N TRP A 213 18.16 3.39 4.87
CA TRP A 213 17.30 3.53 3.71
C TRP A 213 17.23 2.25 2.87
N ALA A 214 18.38 1.59 2.67
CA ALA A 214 18.41 0.28 2.02
C ALA A 214 17.67 -0.78 2.86
N ALA A 215 17.86 -0.76 4.18
CA ALA A 215 17.14 -1.65 5.09
C ALA A 215 15.63 -1.35 5.10
N PHE A 216 15.23 -0.07 5.09
CA PHE A 216 13.84 0.36 4.98
C PHE A 216 13.19 -0.18 3.70
N ALA A 217 13.87 -0.04 2.55
CA ALA A 217 13.38 -0.54 1.27
C ALA A 217 13.13 -2.07 1.28
N ALA A 218 14.03 -2.81 1.93
CA ALA A 218 13.90 -4.25 2.11
C ALA A 218 12.70 -4.61 3.02
N VAL A 219 12.56 -3.94 4.17
CA VAL A 219 11.44 -4.19 5.10
C VAL A 219 10.10 -3.78 4.50
N LEU A 220 10.04 -2.71 3.72
CA LEU A 220 8.83 -2.28 3.01
C LEU A 220 8.40 -3.33 1.97
N THR A 221 9.36 -3.91 1.26
CA THR A 221 9.09 -5.01 0.32
C THR A 221 8.57 -6.25 1.04
N PHE A 222 9.21 -6.60 2.16
CA PHE A 222 8.77 -7.69 3.01
C PHE A 222 7.34 -7.48 3.53
N LEU A 223 6.99 -6.26 3.94
CA LEU A 223 5.63 -5.89 4.36
C LEU A 223 4.60 -6.14 3.24
N LEU A 224 4.85 -5.63 2.04
CA LEU A 224 3.94 -5.79 0.89
C LEU A 224 3.80 -7.26 0.48
N HIS A 225 4.89 -8.02 0.57
CA HIS A 225 4.90 -9.45 0.30
C HIS A 225 4.06 -10.23 1.33
N TYR A 226 4.21 -9.93 2.62
CA TYR A 226 3.39 -10.51 3.68
C TYR A 226 1.90 -10.19 3.51
N GLN A 227 1.56 -8.94 3.18
CA GLN A 227 0.18 -8.54 2.89
C GLN A 227 -0.41 -9.29 1.68
N MET A 228 0.40 -9.50 0.63
CA MET A 228 -0.02 -10.24 -0.55
C MET A 228 -0.23 -11.73 -0.23
N LYS A 229 0.61 -12.37 0.59
CA LYS A 229 0.36 -13.75 1.04
C LYS A 229 -0.91 -13.85 1.90
N ALA A 230 -1.16 -12.90 2.79
CA ALA A 230 -2.42 -12.84 3.53
C ALA A 230 -3.62 -12.68 2.59
N TYR A 231 -3.49 -11.84 1.55
CA TYR A 231 -4.52 -11.69 0.53
C TYR A 231 -4.80 -13.01 -0.22
N ARG A 232 -3.76 -13.73 -0.65
CA ARG A 232 -3.86 -15.05 -1.30
C ARG A 232 -4.51 -16.09 -0.39
N ALA A 233 -4.13 -16.11 0.89
CA ALA A 233 -4.72 -16.99 1.88
C ALA A 233 -6.23 -16.74 2.05
N ALA A 234 -6.68 -15.48 1.94
CA ALA A 234 -8.08 -15.11 2.03
C ALA A 234 -8.87 -15.41 0.74
N PHE A 235 -8.36 -15.00 -0.42
CA PHE A 235 -9.12 -14.95 -1.67
C PHE A 235 -8.68 -15.97 -2.73
N GLY A 236 -7.54 -16.62 -2.55
CA GLY A 236 -7.01 -17.64 -3.46
C GLY A 236 -6.33 -17.06 -4.70
N ASP A 237 -5.80 -17.97 -5.54
CA ASP A 237 -4.98 -17.63 -6.72
C ASP A 237 -5.76 -17.67 -8.04
N GLY A 238 -7.06 -17.94 -7.97
CA GLY A 238 -7.92 -18.07 -9.16
C GLY A 238 -8.17 -16.73 -9.87
N PRO A 239 -8.74 -16.77 -11.09
CA PRO A 239 -9.10 -15.55 -11.83
C PRO A 239 -10.20 -14.74 -11.13
N VAL A 240 -10.99 -15.38 -10.26
CA VAL A 240 -12.05 -14.75 -9.47
C VAL A 240 -11.75 -15.00 -7.99
N PRO A 241 -11.86 -13.99 -7.12
CA PRO A 241 -11.60 -14.15 -5.70
C PRO A 241 -12.65 -15.06 -5.05
N ARG A 242 -12.21 -15.89 -4.10
CA ARG A 242 -13.12 -16.71 -3.29
C ARG A 242 -14.12 -15.84 -2.53
N GLY A 243 -15.38 -16.24 -2.55
CA GLY A 243 -16.47 -15.53 -1.85
C GLY A 243 -16.93 -14.26 -2.55
N TYR A 244 -16.55 -14.05 -3.82
CA TYR A 244 -17.10 -13.00 -4.67
C TYR A 244 -18.24 -13.54 -5.55
N GLU A 245 -19.41 -12.92 -5.43
CA GLU A 245 -20.55 -13.12 -6.33
C GLU A 245 -20.73 -11.83 -7.16
N PRO A 246 -20.67 -11.91 -8.50
CA PRO A 246 -20.76 -10.75 -9.39
C PRO A 246 -22.15 -10.08 -9.43
#